data_AF-A0A3B8R0K8-F1
#
_entry.id   AF-A0A3B8R0K8-F1
#
_cell.length_a   1.000
_cell.length_b   1.000
_cell.length_c   1.000
_cell.angle_alpha   90.00
_cell.angle_beta   90.00
_cell.angle_gamma   90.00
#
_symmetry.space_group_name_H-M   'P 1'
#
loop_
_entity.id
_entity.type
_entity.pdbx_description
1 polymer ?
#
loop_
_entity_poly.entity_id
_entity_poly.type
_entity_poly.pdbx_seq_one_letter_code
_entity_poly.pdbx_strand_id
1 'polypeptide(L)'
;KIAHPKFKAEKTYWVQIEGIISKEALCSLRNGIILKDGKTLPAKAVAIPRPTNLWERSPPIRVRKSIPDSWIELKLMEGRNRQVRRMTAHVGFPTLRLIRVQIGHWGLAGLASGSWRKE
;
A
#
# COMPACT_ATOMS: atom_id res chain seq x y z
N LYS A 1 1.03 -17.14 -14.91
CA LYS A 1 0.70 -17.77 -13.59
C LYS A 1 0.63 -16.78 -12.40
N ILE A 2 0.81 -15.46 -12.56
CA ILE A 2 0.76 -14.48 -11.44
C ILE A 2 -0.67 -14.00 -11.10
N ALA A 3 -1.56 -13.92 -12.08
CA ALA A 3 -2.93 -13.45 -11.90
C ALA A 3 -3.92 -14.53 -11.43
N HIS A 4 -3.50 -15.81 -11.39
CA HIS A 4 -4.40 -16.90 -11.06
C HIS A 4 -4.63 -16.95 -9.53
N PRO A 5 -5.89 -16.95 -9.04
CA PRO A 5 -6.23 -16.81 -7.61
C PRO A 5 -5.54 -17.80 -6.67
N LYS A 6 -5.17 -18.97 -7.20
CA LYS A 6 -4.46 -20.03 -6.50
C LYS A 6 -3.02 -19.65 -6.11
N PHE A 7 -2.36 -18.76 -6.86
CA PHE A 7 -0.99 -18.32 -6.57
C PHE A 7 -1.05 -16.96 -5.84
N LYS A 8 -1.18 -17.02 -4.51
CA LYS A 8 -1.22 -15.86 -3.61
C LYS A 8 0.18 -15.22 -3.47
N ALA A 9 0.73 -14.69 -4.56
CA ALA A 9 1.99 -13.97 -4.49
C ALA A 9 1.83 -12.76 -3.54
N GLU A 10 2.76 -12.63 -2.58
CA GLU A 10 2.83 -11.47 -1.69
C GLU A 10 3.02 -10.21 -2.53
N LYS A 11 2.27 -9.17 -2.21
CA LYS A 11 2.36 -7.86 -2.86
C LYS A 11 2.76 -6.85 -1.83
N THR A 12 3.88 -6.17 -2.08
CA THR A 12 4.38 -5.10 -1.21
C THR A 12 3.96 -3.76 -1.79
N TYR A 13 3.39 -2.92 -0.94
CA TYR A 13 2.93 -1.58 -1.28
C TYR A 13 3.57 -0.56 -0.37
N TRP A 14 4.02 0.55 -0.93
CA TRP A 14 4.25 1.78 -0.19
C TRP A 14 3.04 2.69 -0.35
N VAL A 15 2.52 3.16 0.78
CA VAL A 15 1.25 3.88 0.83
C VAL A 15 1.47 5.17 1.60
N GLN A 16 1.25 6.30 0.93
CA GLN A 16 1.14 7.59 1.57
C GLN A 16 -0.31 7.79 2.01
N ILE A 17 -0.49 8.17 3.26
CA ILE A 17 -1.79 8.35 3.91
C ILE A 17 -1.90 9.74 4.53
N GLU A 18 -3.11 10.28 4.62
CA GLU A 18 -3.37 11.46 5.43
C GLU A 18 -3.19 11.12 6.91
N GLY A 19 -2.57 12.02 7.68
CA GLY A 19 -2.30 11.86 9.11
C GLY A 19 -1.05 11.04 9.43
N ILE A 20 -0.74 10.97 10.73
CA ILE A 20 0.32 10.12 11.30
C ILE A 20 -0.34 8.86 11.84
N ILE A 21 -0.04 7.71 11.24
CA ILE A 21 -0.69 6.45 11.66
C ILE A 21 -0.32 6.05 13.08
N SER A 22 -1.32 5.64 13.85
CA SER A 22 -1.14 5.15 15.22
C SER A 22 -0.69 3.68 15.25
N LYS A 23 -0.13 3.25 16.40
CA LYS A 23 0.26 1.85 16.61
C LYS A 23 -0.95 0.92 16.61
N GLU A 24 -2.08 1.39 17.11
CA GLU A 24 -3.35 0.67 17.18
C GLU A 24 -3.92 0.45 15.78
N ALA A 25 -3.88 1.48 14.92
CA ALA A 25 -4.29 1.37 13.52
C ALA A 25 -3.41 0.37 12.76
N LEU A 26 -2.09 0.40 12.95
CA LEU A 26 -1.18 -0.60 12.39
C LEU A 26 -1.50 -2.02 12.89
N CYS A 27 -1.81 -2.17 14.18
CA CYS A 27 -2.19 -3.46 14.77
C CYS A 27 -3.48 -4.01 14.14
N SER A 28 -4.50 -3.16 13.99
CA SER A 28 -5.75 -3.53 13.31
C SER A 28 -5.52 -3.98 11.87
N LEU A 29 -4.69 -3.25 11.10
CA LEU A 29 -4.31 -3.66 9.74
C LEU A 29 -3.60 -5.03 9.73
N ARG A 30 -2.72 -5.31 10.70
CA ARG A 30 -2.01 -6.59 10.80
C ARG A 30 -2.92 -7.77 11.13
N ASN A 31 -3.83 -7.57 12.08
CA ASN A 31 -4.76 -8.62 12.54
C ASN A 31 -5.92 -8.89 11.57
N GLY A 32 -6.09 -7.99 10.60
CA GLY A 32 -7.16 -8.02 9.63
C GLY A 32 -8.41 -7.31 10.15
N ILE A 33 -9.10 -6.64 9.24
CA ILE A 33 -10.26 -5.78 9.51
C ILE A 33 -11.48 -6.28 8.75
N ILE A 34 -12.67 -5.87 9.19
CA ILE A 34 -13.92 -6.20 8.49
C ILE A 34 -14.22 -5.11 7.46
N LEU A 35 -14.17 -5.48 6.18
CA LEU A 35 -14.64 -4.66 5.07
C LEU A 35 -16.02 -5.14 4.59
N LYS A 36 -16.67 -4.37 3.72
CA LYS A 36 -18.01 -4.70 3.16
C LYS A 36 -18.10 -6.10 2.52
N ASP A 37 -17.02 -6.56 1.92
CA ASP A 37 -16.85 -7.87 1.26
C ASP A 37 -16.18 -8.92 2.17
N GLY A 38 -16.19 -8.71 3.49
CA GLY A 38 -15.74 -9.67 4.50
C GLY A 38 -14.43 -9.29 5.21
N LYS A 39 -13.97 -10.17 6.12
CA LYS A 39 -12.71 -9.99 6.86
C LYS A 39 -11.51 -10.05 5.91
N THR A 40 -10.52 -9.18 6.10
CA THR A 40 -9.23 -9.29 5.38
C THR A 40 -8.37 -10.37 6.01
N LEU A 41 -7.51 -11.00 5.22
CA LEU A 41 -6.45 -11.84 5.75
C LEU A 41 -5.49 -10.98 6.60
N PRO A 42 -4.76 -11.60 7.54
CA PRO A 42 -3.66 -10.94 8.22
C PRO A 42 -2.66 -10.36 7.22
N ALA A 43 -2.11 -9.20 7.57
CA ALA A 43 -1.18 -8.45 6.72
C ALA A 43 0.07 -8.06 7.52
N LYS A 44 1.13 -7.66 6.82
CA LYS A 44 2.21 -6.90 7.47
C LYS A 44 1.97 -5.43 7.19
N ALA A 45 1.95 -4.63 8.25
CA ALA A 45 1.79 -3.18 8.18
C ALA A 45 2.85 -2.53 9.05
N VAL A 46 3.69 -1.65 8.51
CA VAL A 46 4.70 -0.92 9.28
C VAL A 46 4.76 0.53 8.82
N ALA A 47 4.94 1.46 9.76
CA ALA A 47 5.29 2.83 9.41
C ALA A 47 6.72 2.86 8.87
N ILE A 48 6.94 3.62 7.81
CA ILE A 48 8.25 3.78 7.17
C ILE A 48 8.53 5.28 6.98
N PRO A 49 9.81 5.69 6.94
CA PRO A 49 10.14 7.03 6.45
C PRO A 49 9.67 7.21 5.01
N ARG A 50 9.51 8.46 4.58
CA ARG A 50 9.23 8.77 3.18
C ARG A 50 10.29 8.11 2.29
N PRO A 51 9.91 7.24 1.33
CA PRO A 51 10.89 6.60 0.47
C PRO A 51 11.65 7.64 -0.35
N THR A 52 12.96 7.45 -0.48
CA THR A 52 13.83 8.29 -1.31
C THR A 52 13.64 7.97 -2.79
N ASN A 53 13.96 8.92 -3.67
CA ASN A 53 13.95 8.75 -5.13
C ASN A 53 12.60 8.32 -5.73
N LEU A 54 11.49 8.66 -5.08
CA LEU A 54 10.17 8.51 -5.68
C LEU A 54 9.99 9.53 -6.80
N TRP A 55 9.62 9.04 -7.98
CA TRP A 55 9.23 9.90 -9.11
C TRP A 55 8.08 10.84 -8.72
N GLU A 56 8.04 12.02 -9.33
CA GLU A 56 6.93 12.93 -9.18
C GLU A 56 5.65 12.35 -9.77
N ARG A 57 4.52 12.65 -9.16
CA ARG A 57 3.21 12.23 -9.65
C ARG A 57 2.59 13.39 -10.42
N SER A 58 2.19 13.15 -11.66
CA SER A 58 1.37 14.07 -12.46
C SER A 58 -0.01 13.43 -12.74
N PRO A 59 -1.13 14.06 -12.36
CA PRO A 59 -1.23 15.26 -11.53
C PRO A 59 -0.80 14.99 -10.08
N PRO A 60 -0.39 16.03 -9.31
CA PRO A 60 0.04 15.87 -7.93
C PRO A 60 -1.08 15.31 -7.04
N ILE A 61 -0.69 14.75 -5.90
CA ILE A 61 -1.65 14.32 -4.88
C ILE A 61 -2.42 15.52 -4.35
N ARG A 62 -3.72 15.35 -4.09
CA ARG A 62 -4.50 16.33 -3.33
C ARG A 62 -4.08 16.21 -1.88
N VAL A 63 -3.43 17.24 -1.34
CA VAL A 63 -3.02 17.33 0.06
C VAL A 63 -3.64 18.56 0.69
N ARG A 64 -4.04 18.43 1.95
CA ARG A 64 -4.44 19.57 2.77
C ARG A 64 -3.20 20.06 3.50
N LYS A 65 -2.75 21.30 3.24
CA LYS A 65 -1.52 21.85 3.84
C LYS A 65 -1.49 21.81 5.37
N SER A 66 -2.66 21.81 6.02
CA SER A 66 -2.81 21.77 7.48
C SER A 66 -2.77 20.36 8.08
N ILE A 67 -2.78 19.30 7.27
CA ILE A 67 -2.79 17.92 7.75
C ILE A 67 -1.46 17.27 7.36
N PRO A 68 -0.70 16.69 8.32
CA PRO A 68 0.51 15.95 7.98
C PRO A 68 0.16 14.70 7.16
N ASP A 69 1.16 14.14 6.50
CA ASP A 69 1.06 12.82 5.88
C ASP A 69 2.15 11.88 6.42
N SER A 70 1.89 10.58 6.30
CA SER A 70 2.85 9.55 6.68
C SER A 70 2.87 8.42 5.66
N TRP A 71 3.91 7.60 5.74
CA TRP A 71 4.10 6.45 4.86
C TRP A 71 4.03 5.15 5.63
N ILE A 72 3.39 4.16 5.01
CA ILE A 72 3.39 2.78 5.50
C ILE A 72 3.80 1.81 4.39
N GLU A 73 4.47 0.74 4.79
CA GLU A 73 4.59 -0.46 3.98
C GLU A 73 3.46 -1.43 4.34
N LEU A 74 2.75 -1.91 3.32
CA LEU A 74 1.73 -2.96 3.44
C LEU A 74 2.11 -4.16 2.57
N LYS A 75 2.17 -5.35 3.18
CA LYS A 75 2.33 -6.63 2.47
C LYS A 75 1.05 -7.45 2.57
N LEU A 76 0.47 -7.78 1.42
CA LEU A 76 -0.81 -8.48 1.29
C LEU A 76 -0.66 -9.77 0.49
N MET A 77 -1.29 -10.84 0.97
CA MET A 77 -1.39 -12.14 0.27
C MET A 77 -2.66 -12.25 -0.61
N GLU A 78 -3.56 -11.28 -0.50
CA GLU A 78 -4.78 -11.18 -1.31
C GLU A 78 -4.74 -9.96 -2.24
N GLY A 79 -5.82 -9.74 -3.00
CA GLY A 79 -5.89 -8.72 -4.04
C GLY A 79 -7.32 -8.30 -4.33
N ARG A 80 -8.12 -8.00 -3.29
CA ARG A 80 -9.51 -7.57 -3.44
C ARG A 80 -9.59 -6.18 -4.08
N ASN A 81 -10.73 -5.85 -4.68
CA ASN A 81 -10.95 -4.56 -5.34
C ASN A 81 -10.58 -3.40 -4.39
N ARG A 82 -9.63 -2.56 -4.80
CA ARG A 82 -9.16 -1.37 -4.05
C ARG A 82 -8.80 -1.66 -2.58
N GLN A 83 -8.38 -2.89 -2.26
CA GLN A 83 -8.25 -3.37 -0.89
C GLN A 83 -7.41 -2.45 -0.01
N VAL A 84 -6.18 -2.09 -0.43
CA VAL A 84 -5.29 -1.19 0.33
C VAL A 84 -5.99 0.11 0.70
N ARG A 85 -6.64 0.76 -0.27
CA ARG A 85 -7.33 2.05 -0.05
C ARG A 85 -8.49 1.93 0.92
N ARG A 86 -9.25 0.83 0.83
CA ARG A 86 -10.36 0.55 1.75
C ARG A 86 -9.85 0.24 3.14
N MET A 87 -8.73 -0.48 3.26
CA MET A 87 -8.11 -0.79 4.54
C MET A 87 -7.63 0.45 5.28
N THR A 88 -6.83 1.31 4.62
CA THR A 88 -6.32 2.51 5.31
C THR A 88 -7.43 3.49 5.67
N ALA A 89 -8.43 3.66 4.79
CA ALA A 89 -9.60 4.50 5.10
C ALA A 89 -10.43 3.96 6.27
N HIS A 90 -10.58 2.64 6.39
CA HIS A 90 -11.33 2.00 7.48
C HIS A 90 -10.69 2.26 8.85
N VAL A 91 -9.35 2.33 8.92
CA VAL A 91 -8.64 2.67 10.16
C VAL A 91 -8.44 4.18 10.37
N GLY A 92 -9.08 5.02 9.55
CA GLY A 92 -9.08 6.49 9.71
C GLY A 92 -7.99 7.25 8.95
N PHE A 93 -7.21 6.57 8.10
CA PHE A 93 -6.06 7.17 7.39
C PHE A 93 -6.20 7.00 5.86
N PRO A 94 -6.99 7.84 5.17
CA PRO A 94 -7.22 7.74 3.73
C PRO A 94 -5.93 7.73 2.90
N THR A 95 -5.88 6.88 1.86
CA THR A 95 -4.70 6.77 0.97
C THR A 95 -4.60 7.95 -0.01
N LEU A 96 -3.50 8.69 0.04
CA LEU A 96 -3.09 9.75 -0.90
C LEU A 96 -2.38 9.19 -2.14
N ARG A 97 -1.37 8.34 -1.91
CA ARG A 97 -0.53 7.72 -2.95
C ARG A 97 -0.37 6.24 -2.66
N LEU A 98 -0.41 5.43 -3.71
CA LEU A 98 -0.26 3.98 -3.63
C LEU A 98 0.73 3.52 -4.69
N ILE A 99 1.82 2.90 -4.26
CA ILE A 99 2.87 2.38 -5.14
C ILE A 99 3.02 0.89 -4.82
N ARG A 100 2.84 0.03 -5.81
CA ARG A 100 3.14 -1.40 -5.65
C ARG A 100 4.58 -1.61 -6.04
N VAL A 101 5.43 -1.90 -5.07
CA VAL A 101 6.89 -2.00 -5.26
C VAL A 101 7.36 -3.41 -5.54
N GLN A 102 6.58 -4.43 -5.18
CA GLN A 102 6.94 -5.82 -5.40
C GLN A 102 5.72 -6.74 -5.57
N ILE A 103 5.86 -7.76 -6.41
CA ILE A 103 4.92 -8.88 -6.58
C ILE A 103 5.72 -10.18 -6.60
N GLY A 104 5.66 -10.98 -5.54
CA GLY A 104 6.51 -12.16 -5.41
C GLY A 104 7.98 -11.77 -5.51
N HIS A 105 8.72 -12.31 -6.48
CA HIS A 105 10.13 -11.99 -6.72
C HIS A 105 10.35 -10.76 -7.63
N TRP A 106 9.30 -10.23 -8.23
CA TRP A 106 9.37 -9.10 -9.17
C TRP A 106 9.32 -7.78 -8.41
N GLY A 107 10.43 -7.02 -8.40
CA GLY A 107 10.54 -5.73 -7.73
C GLY A 107 10.76 -4.56 -8.69
N LEU A 108 10.49 -3.33 -8.22
CA LEU A 108 10.75 -2.08 -8.97
C LEU A 108 12.22 -1.62 -8.91
N ALA A 109 13.11 -2.32 -8.21
CA ALA A 109 14.51 -1.93 -8.06
C ALA A 109 15.19 -1.77 -9.44
N GLY A 110 15.77 -0.59 -9.68
CA GLY A 110 16.44 -0.25 -10.94
C GLY A 110 15.51 0.06 -12.12
N LEU A 111 14.20 0.21 -11.90
CA LEU A 111 13.23 0.51 -12.96
C LEU A 111 12.62 1.91 -12.76
N ALA A 112 12.86 2.82 -13.72
CA ALA A 112 12.27 4.15 -13.71
C ALA A 112 10.76 4.12 -14.00
N SER A 113 10.04 5.14 -13.55
CA SER A 113 8.60 5.27 -13.82
C SER A 113 8.35 5.37 -15.32
N GLY A 114 7.43 4.54 -15.83
CA GLY A 114 7.11 4.47 -17.26
C GLY A 114 8.02 3.55 -18.09
N SER A 115 9.10 3.05 -17.50
CA SER A 115 10.00 2.09 -18.15
C SER A 115 9.54 0.64 -17.93
N TRP A 116 10.05 -0.26 -18.77
CA TRP A 116 9.87 -1.71 -18.63
C TRP A 116 11.23 -2.41 -18.85
N ARG A 117 11.33 -3.66 -18.38
CA ARG A 117 12.47 -4.55 -18.65
C ARG A 117 11.96 -5.96 -18.97
N LYS A 118 12.77 -6.75 -19.67
CA LYS A 118 12.51 -8.17 -19.94
C LYS A 118 13.50 -9.02 -19.14
N GLU A 119 12.99 -10.06 -18.49
CA GLU A 119 13.76 -11.09 -17.79
C GLU A 119 13.37 -12.47 -18.36
#